data_AF-A0A9P7X039-F1
#
_entry.id   AF-A0A9P7X039-F1
#
_cell.length_a   1.000
_cell.length_b   1.000
_cell.length_c   1.000
_cell.angle_alpha   90.00
_cell.angle_beta   90.00
_cell.angle_gamma   90.00
#
_symmetry.space_group_name_H-M   'P 1'
#
loop_
_entity.id
_entity.type
_entity.pdbx_description
1 polymer ?
#
loop_
_entity_poly.entity_id
_entity_poly.type
_entity_poly.pdbx_seq_one_letter_code
_entity_poly.pdbx_strand_id
1 'polypeptide(L)'
;MAVNSYLQTSGWTYQGFRSVNPQCFEWTSPDPDHQFSVAIVPLITTTLSKAFWTWSKLRSLKLTNVNCLDCRPFFHLGHTTHPDLRHIHLGQSICVTPSAALFPAISLPNLEKLVLVDVYPDSIWQRRLRMADLKAAWDEMPEDGLDDIMGSWGGKPDWETVRSKIECKVERQRFSGGDHGDDMDDFV
;
A
#
# COMPACT_ATOMS: atom_id res chain seq x y z
N MET A 1 -33.26 -12.27 14.31
CA MET A 1 -31.89 -12.82 14.36
C MET A 1 -31.30 -12.62 12.96
N ALA A 2 -30.72 -11.44 12.70
CA ALA A 2 -30.14 -11.12 11.39
C ALA A 2 -28.77 -11.78 11.32
N VAL A 3 -28.67 -12.85 10.53
CA VAL A 3 -27.38 -13.45 10.20
C VAL A 3 -26.62 -12.40 9.38
N ASN A 4 -25.47 -12.00 9.91
CA ASN A 4 -24.64 -10.92 9.38
C ASN A 4 -24.14 -11.31 7.98
N SER A 5 -24.87 -10.92 6.93
CA SER A 5 -24.65 -11.30 5.53
C SER A 5 -23.25 -10.92 5.02
N TYR A 6 -22.62 -9.92 5.63
CA TYR A 6 -21.25 -9.49 5.35
C TYR A 6 -20.18 -10.52 5.74
N LEU A 7 -20.43 -11.38 6.73
CA LEU A 7 -19.46 -12.39 7.14
C LEU A 7 -19.48 -13.61 6.19
N GLN A 8 -20.64 -13.97 5.64
CA GLN A 8 -20.76 -15.11 4.71
C GLN A 8 -20.17 -14.81 3.32
N THR A 9 -20.27 -13.57 2.83
CA THR A 9 -19.69 -13.18 1.53
C THR A 9 -18.16 -13.19 1.56
N SER A 10 -17.54 -12.89 2.71
CA SER A 10 -16.08 -12.86 2.86
C SER A 10 -15.40 -14.18 2.49
N GLY A 11 -16.01 -15.32 2.82
CA GLY A 11 -15.47 -16.65 2.53
C GLY A 11 -15.42 -16.93 1.03
N TRP A 12 -16.50 -16.65 0.31
CA TRP A 12 -16.57 -16.85 -1.15
C TRP A 12 -15.66 -15.89 -1.91
N THR A 13 -15.60 -14.63 -1.48
CA THR A 13 -14.69 -13.62 -2.06
C THR A 13 -13.23 -14.04 -1.88
N TYR A 14 -12.85 -14.51 -0.68
CA TYR A 14 -11.51 -15.03 -0.45
C TYR A 14 -11.19 -16.23 -1.35
N GLN A 15 -12.09 -17.21 -1.46
CA GLN A 15 -11.88 -18.38 -2.33
C GLN A 15 -11.75 -17.98 -3.81
N GLY A 16 -12.55 -17.01 -4.26
CA GLY A 16 -12.45 -16.47 -5.61
C GLY A 16 -11.08 -15.84 -5.87
N PHE A 17 -10.62 -14.94 -4.99
CA PHE A 17 -9.30 -14.33 -5.11
C PHE A 17 -8.17 -15.35 -4.98
N ARG A 18 -8.29 -16.35 -4.11
CA ARG A 18 -7.28 -17.41 -3.96
C ARG A 18 -7.19 -18.33 -5.19
N SER A 19 -8.27 -18.45 -5.96
CA SER A 19 -8.33 -19.34 -7.13
C SER A 19 -7.71 -18.73 -8.39
N VAL A 20 -7.35 -17.45 -8.36
CA VAL A 20 -6.66 -16.76 -9.45
C VAL A 20 -5.16 -16.59 -9.15
N ASN A 21 -4.36 -16.41 -10.20
CA ASN A 21 -2.93 -16.08 -10.08
C ASN A 21 -2.56 -15.04 -11.16
N PRO A 22 -3.02 -13.80 -10.99
CA PRO A 22 -2.91 -12.76 -12.01
C PRO A 22 -1.47 -12.26 -12.16
N GLN A 23 -1.13 -11.78 -13.36
CA GLN A 23 0.08 -10.99 -13.59
C GLN A 23 -0.14 -9.51 -13.25
N CYS A 24 -1.32 -8.99 -13.52
CA CYS A 24 -1.74 -7.64 -13.20
C CYS A 24 -3.05 -7.72 -12.43
N PHE A 25 -3.12 -7.08 -11.26
CA PHE A 25 -4.34 -6.98 -10.49
C PHE A 25 -4.65 -5.53 -10.18
N GLU A 26 -5.90 -5.15 -10.41
CA GLU A 26 -6.43 -3.84 -10.08
C GLU A 26 -7.69 -4.00 -9.23
N TRP A 27 -7.70 -3.34 -8.08
CA TRP A 27 -8.90 -3.11 -7.29
C TRP A 27 -9.18 -1.62 -7.22
N THR A 28 -10.37 -1.26 -7.67
CA THR A 28 -10.96 0.06 -7.49
C THR A 28 -12.33 -0.15 -6.89
N SER A 29 -12.58 0.48 -5.75
CA SER A 29 -13.89 0.41 -5.10
C SER A 29 -15.00 0.80 -6.10
N PRO A 30 -16.17 0.12 -6.08
CA PRO A 30 -17.25 0.36 -7.03
C PRO A 30 -17.92 1.74 -6.85
N ASP A 31 -17.60 2.47 -5.78
CA ASP A 31 -18.23 3.75 -5.50
C ASP A 31 -17.77 4.84 -6.48
N PRO A 32 -18.66 5.79 -6.84
CA PRO A 32 -18.33 6.86 -7.77
C PRO A 32 -17.16 7.72 -7.28
N ASP A 33 -16.40 8.28 -8.21
CA ASP A 33 -15.19 9.05 -7.91
C ASP A 33 -15.39 10.18 -6.89
N HIS A 34 -16.59 10.74 -6.74
CA HIS A 34 -16.85 11.84 -5.80
C HIS A 34 -17.14 11.40 -4.35
N GLN A 35 -17.22 10.09 -4.04
CA GLN A 35 -17.59 9.59 -2.70
C GLN A 35 -16.41 8.91 -1.98
N PHE A 36 -15.27 9.61 -1.92
CA PHE A 36 -14.02 9.08 -1.36
C PHE A 36 -14.16 8.44 0.04
N SER A 37 -14.96 9.03 0.92
CA SER A 37 -15.14 8.57 2.31
C SER A 37 -15.97 7.29 2.44
N VAL A 38 -16.86 7.02 1.46
CA VAL A 38 -17.77 5.86 1.45
C VAL A 38 -17.10 4.67 0.75
N ALA A 39 -16.22 4.96 -0.21
CA ALA A 39 -15.52 4.01 -1.06
C ALA A 39 -14.48 3.14 -0.34
N ILE A 40 -14.07 3.50 0.88
CA ILE A 40 -13.04 2.77 1.60
C ILE A 40 -13.68 1.52 2.23
N VAL A 41 -13.34 0.33 1.71
CA VAL A 41 -13.95 -0.95 2.14
C VAL A 41 -12.93 -1.80 2.93
N PRO A 42 -12.92 -1.76 4.28
CA PRO A 42 -11.89 -2.46 5.08
C PRO A 42 -11.91 -3.98 4.89
N LEU A 43 -13.09 -4.57 4.77
CA LEU A 43 -13.26 -6.02 4.67
C LEU A 43 -12.60 -6.61 3.41
N ILE A 44 -12.61 -5.86 2.31
CA ILE A 44 -11.98 -6.28 1.06
C ILE A 44 -10.46 -6.21 1.19
N THR A 45 -9.91 -5.17 1.83
CA THR A 45 -8.46 -5.08 1.99
C THR A 45 -7.90 -6.27 2.77
N THR A 46 -8.52 -6.65 3.89
CA THR A 46 -8.08 -7.84 4.66
C THR A 46 -8.14 -9.13 3.84
N THR A 47 -9.20 -9.29 3.05
CA THR A 47 -9.38 -10.47 2.20
C THR A 47 -8.34 -10.52 1.08
N LEU A 48 -8.09 -9.39 0.42
CA LEU A 48 -7.07 -9.22 -0.61
C LEU A 48 -5.67 -9.46 -0.05
N SER A 49 -5.34 -8.88 1.10
CA SER A 49 -4.05 -9.08 1.78
C SER A 49 -3.75 -10.56 2.03
N LYS A 50 -4.76 -11.38 2.34
CA LYS A 50 -4.60 -12.83 2.50
C LYS A 50 -4.45 -13.57 1.17
N ALA A 51 -5.17 -13.14 0.14
CA ALA A 51 -5.12 -13.79 -1.17
C ALA A 51 -3.81 -13.47 -1.91
N PHE A 52 -3.24 -12.27 -1.73
CA PHE A 52 -2.00 -11.86 -2.40
C PHE A 52 -0.88 -12.87 -2.23
N TRP A 53 -0.70 -13.43 -1.03
CA TRP A 53 0.33 -14.44 -0.77
C TRP A 53 0.27 -15.68 -1.68
N THR A 54 -0.86 -15.92 -2.35
CA THR A 54 -1.03 -17.04 -3.28
C THR A 54 -0.73 -16.69 -4.75
N TRP A 55 -0.51 -15.41 -5.06
CA TRP A 55 -0.34 -14.91 -6.43
C TRP A 55 1.14 -14.81 -6.84
N SER A 56 1.75 -15.95 -7.12
CA SER A 56 3.16 -16.04 -7.49
C SER A 56 3.54 -15.38 -8.82
N LYS A 57 2.58 -15.09 -9.70
CA LYS A 57 2.81 -14.47 -11.02
C LYS A 57 2.66 -12.95 -11.01
N LEU A 58 2.32 -12.35 -9.87
CA LEU A 58 1.98 -10.94 -9.78
C LEU A 58 3.17 -10.04 -10.12
N ARG A 59 2.98 -9.14 -11.09
CA ARG A 59 3.96 -8.16 -11.60
C ARG A 59 3.53 -6.72 -11.38
N SER A 60 2.22 -6.48 -11.39
CA SER A 60 1.63 -5.16 -11.19
C SER A 60 0.42 -5.25 -10.26
N LEU A 61 0.38 -4.38 -9.27
CA LEU A 61 -0.66 -4.33 -8.25
C LEU A 61 -1.15 -2.89 -8.08
N LYS A 62 -2.41 -2.64 -8.38
CA LYS A 62 -3.06 -1.35 -8.17
C LYS A 62 -4.21 -1.51 -7.19
N LEU A 63 -4.14 -0.83 -6.06
CA LEU A 63 -5.22 -0.76 -5.08
C LEU A 63 -5.61 0.69 -4.87
N THR A 64 -6.89 0.97 -5.03
CA THR A 64 -7.44 2.29 -4.73
C THR A 64 -8.64 2.20 -3.78
N ASN A 65 -8.86 3.25 -2.99
CA ASN A 65 -9.96 3.33 -2.01
C ASN A 65 -9.92 2.19 -0.98
N VAL A 66 -8.75 1.96 -0.36
CA VAL A 66 -8.56 0.87 0.61
C VAL A 66 -8.24 1.37 2.02
N ASN A 67 -8.70 0.62 3.02
CA ASN A 67 -8.30 0.81 4.41
C ASN A 67 -7.17 -0.15 4.76
N CYS A 68 -6.06 0.38 5.25
CA CYS A 68 -4.86 -0.39 5.57
C CYS A 68 -4.65 -0.72 7.06
N LEU A 69 -5.67 -0.57 7.92
CA LEU A 69 -5.59 -0.92 9.35
C LEU A 69 -5.03 -2.33 9.60
N ASP A 70 -5.42 -3.30 8.76
CA ASP A 70 -4.98 -4.70 8.86
C ASP A 70 -4.06 -5.13 7.69
N CYS A 71 -3.49 -4.18 6.95
CA CYS A 71 -2.65 -4.45 5.78
C CYS A 71 -1.23 -4.90 6.11
N ARG A 72 -0.95 -5.36 7.32
CA ARG A 72 0.35 -5.97 7.66
C ARG A 72 0.82 -6.97 6.59
N PRO A 73 -0.02 -7.90 6.08
CA PRO A 73 0.43 -8.84 5.05
C PRO A 73 0.72 -8.18 3.68
N PHE A 74 0.17 -6.99 3.41
CA PHE A 74 0.43 -6.23 2.17
C PHE A 74 1.77 -5.50 2.19
N PHE A 75 2.20 -5.05 3.37
CA PHE A 75 3.45 -4.31 3.52
C PHE A 75 4.61 -5.23 3.90
N HIS A 76 4.35 -6.39 4.50
CA HIS A 76 5.35 -7.43 4.72
C HIS A 76 5.53 -8.38 3.52
N LEU A 77 5.30 -7.92 2.29
CA LEU A 77 5.58 -8.73 1.10
C LEU A 77 7.10 -8.95 1.02
N GLY A 78 7.55 -10.14 1.42
CA GLY A 78 8.96 -10.52 1.35
C GLY A 78 9.35 -11.02 -0.04
N HIS A 79 10.65 -11.01 -0.31
CA HIS A 79 11.28 -11.56 -1.52
C HIS A 79 10.82 -12.99 -1.86
N THR A 80 10.44 -13.79 -0.87
CA THR A 80 10.02 -15.18 -1.04
C THR A 80 8.67 -15.33 -1.71
N THR A 81 7.81 -14.31 -1.66
CA THR A 81 6.40 -14.45 -2.04
C THR A 81 6.10 -13.85 -3.41
N HIS A 82 6.75 -12.73 -3.75
CA HIS A 82 6.51 -12.00 -4.99
C HIS A 82 7.80 -11.57 -5.69
N PRO A 83 8.65 -12.52 -6.13
CA PRO A 83 9.92 -12.20 -6.74
C PRO A 83 9.78 -11.36 -8.03
N ASP A 84 8.64 -11.46 -8.73
CA ASP A 84 8.38 -10.82 -10.01
C ASP A 84 7.64 -9.47 -9.91
N LEU A 85 7.28 -9.02 -8.71
CA LEU A 85 6.48 -7.81 -8.51
C LEU A 85 7.33 -6.55 -8.77
N ARG A 86 6.91 -5.77 -9.79
CA ARG A 86 7.65 -4.60 -10.29
C ARG A 86 6.94 -3.28 -10.02
N HIS A 87 5.61 -3.29 -10.03
CA HIS A 87 4.80 -2.08 -9.92
C HIS A 87 3.77 -2.22 -8.82
N ILE A 88 3.76 -1.25 -7.90
CA ILE A 88 2.72 -1.10 -6.89
C ILE A 88 2.15 0.31 -7.01
N HIS A 89 0.82 0.40 -7.04
CA HIS A 89 0.09 1.65 -7.00
C HIS A 89 -0.91 1.57 -5.84
N LEU A 90 -0.79 2.51 -4.91
CA LEU A 90 -1.69 2.66 -3.78
C LEU A 90 -2.32 4.05 -3.84
N GLY A 91 -3.60 4.10 -4.18
CA GLY A 91 -4.34 5.34 -4.34
C GLY A 91 -5.43 5.49 -3.28
N GLN A 92 -5.66 6.71 -2.80
CA GLN A 92 -6.83 7.04 -1.98
C GLN A 92 -6.96 6.06 -0.79
N SER A 93 -5.87 5.87 -0.05
CA SER A 93 -5.77 4.85 1.00
C SER A 93 -5.60 5.48 2.37
N ILE A 94 -6.19 4.88 3.40
CA ILE A 94 -6.08 5.35 4.78
C ILE A 94 -5.39 4.34 5.68
N CYS A 95 -4.94 4.78 6.85
CA CYS A 95 -4.22 3.98 7.84
C CYS A 95 -2.93 3.35 7.28
N VAL A 96 -2.20 4.10 6.45
CA VAL A 96 -0.92 3.68 5.85
C VAL A 96 0.22 4.42 6.54
N THR A 97 0.84 3.78 7.53
CA THR A 97 1.97 4.41 8.23
C THR A 97 3.15 4.64 7.27
N PRO A 98 3.99 5.66 7.50
CA PRO A 98 5.16 5.90 6.65
C PRO A 98 6.07 4.67 6.55
N SER A 99 6.33 3.99 7.68
CA SER A 99 7.12 2.76 7.71
C SER A 99 6.50 1.62 6.90
N ALA A 100 5.17 1.48 6.95
CA ALA A 100 4.47 0.47 6.16
C ALA A 100 4.64 0.73 4.65
N ALA A 101 4.51 1.99 4.22
CA ALA A 101 4.69 2.38 2.83
C ALA A 101 6.13 2.16 2.32
N LEU A 102 7.14 2.20 3.18
CA LEU A 102 8.53 1.92 2.81
C LEU A 102 8.80 0.45 2.52
N PHE A 103 8.15 -0.47 3.25
CA PHE A 103 8.54 -1.88 3.21
C PHE A 103 8.60 -2.48 1.81
N PRO A 104 7.61 -2.30 0.91
CA PRO A 104 7.69 -2.87 -0.43
C PRO A 104 8.94 -2.41 -1.20
N ALA A 105 9.35 -1.15 -1.07
CA ALA A 105 10.52 -0.62 -1.76
C ALA A 105 11.85 -1.21 -1.23
N ILE A 106 11.85 -1.64 0.04
CA ILE A 106 12.97 -2.29 0.72
C ILE A 106 13.00 -3.79 0.44
N SER A 107 11.87 -4.48 0.58
CA SER A 107 11.79 -5.94 0.63
C SER A 107 11.64 -6.62 -0.73
N LEU A 108 11.19 -5.89 -1.76
CA LEU A 108 10.98 -6.43 -3.09
C LEU A 108 12.19 -6.09 -3.99
N PRO A 109 12.99 -7.10 -4.37
CA PRO A 109 14.25 -6.87 -5.07
C PRO A 109 14.03 -6.31 -6.48
N ASN A 110 12.95 -6.71 -7.14
CA ASN A 110 12.61 -6.32 -8.51
C ASN A 110 11.58 -5.18 -8.57
N LEU A 111 11.27 -4.53 -7.44
CA LEU A 111 10.35 -3.40 -7.47
C LEU A 111 10.98 -2.23 -8.20
N GLU A 112 10.37 -1.87 -9.32
CA GLU A 112 10.76 -0.75 -10.17
C GLU A 112 10.05 0.54 -9.71
N LYS A 113 8.78 0.43 -9.27
CA LYS A 113 7.98 1.61 -8.92
C LYS A 113 6.90 1.35 -7.87
N LEU A 114 6.82 2.24 -6.88
CA LEU A 114 5.78 2.38 -5.87
C LEU A 114 5.15 3.77 -5.96
N VAL A 115 3.89 3.84 -6.40
CA VAL A 115 3.15 5.10 -6.52
C VAL A 115 2.16 5.22 -5.37
N LEU A 116 2.27 6.30 -4.59
CA LEU A 116 1.38 6.62 -3.47
C LEU A 116 0.57 7.85 -3.85
N VAL A 117 -0.70 7.68 -4.19
CA VAL A 117 -1.59 8.77 -4.61
C VAL A 117 -2.60 9.05 -3.50
N ASP A 118 -2.64 10.27 -2.96
CA ASP A 118 -3.61 10.62 -1.89
C ASP A 118 -3.65 9.58 -0.75
N VAL A 119 -2.49 9.18 -0.23
CA VAL A 119 -2.36 8.19 0.84
C VAL A 119 -2.30 8.88 2.20
N TYR A 120 -2.98 8.34 3.21
CA TYR A 120 -3.10 8.94 4.54
C TYR A 120 -2.60 8.01 5.65
N PRO A 121 -1.86 8.55 6.63
CA PRO A 121 -1.34 7.77 7.74
C PRO A 121 -2.43 7.26 8.68
N ASP A 122 -3.54 7.98 8.80
CA ASP A 122 -4.64 7.63 9.69
C ASP A 122 -5.97 7.77 8.97
N SER A 123 -6.44 9.00 8.72
CA SER A 123 -7.74 9.24 8.08
C SER A 123 -7.66 10.19 6.90
N ILE A 124 -8.73 10.19 6.10
CA ILE A 124 -8.91 11.12 4.98
C ILE A 124 -8.96 12.59 5.41
N TRP A 125 -8.99 12.94 6.69
CA TRP A 125 -8.99 14.33 7.13
C TRP A 125 -7.59 14.83 7.50
N GLN A 126 -6.62 13.93 7.56
CA GLN A 126 -5.24 14.24 7.87
C GLN A 126 -4.48 14.69 6.61
N ARG A 127 -3.26 15.18 6.82
CA ARG A 127 -2.29 15.45 5.75
C ARG A 127 -1.93 14.14 5.03
N ARG A 128 -1.73 14.22 3.71
CA ARG A 128 -1.22 13.11 2.90
C ARG A 128 0.20 12.74 3.32
N LEU A 129 0.53 11.48 3.09
CA LEU A 129 1.89 10.98 3.18
C LEU A 129 2.75 11.65 2.11
N ARG A 130 3.86 12.26 2.53
CA ARG A 130 4.84 12.92 1.65
C ARG A 130 6.18 12.19 1.71
N MET A 131 7.07 12.51 0.77
CA MET A 131 8.43 11.94 0.77
C MET A 131 9.19 12.27 2.07
N ALA A 132 8.98 13.45 2.66
CA ALA A 132 9.58 13.83 3.94
C ALA A 132 9.16 12.91 5.09
N ASP A 133 7.90 12.44 5.11
CA ASP A 133 7.40 11.51 6.12
C ASP A 133 8.06 10.14 6.00
N LEU A 134 8.27 9.70 4.74
CA LEU A 134 8.98 8.47 4.44
C LEU A 134 10.45 8.57 4.86
N LYS A 135 11.11 9.70 4.58
CA LYS A 135 12.50 9.93 5.00
C LYS A 135 12.64 9.90 6.54
N ALA A 136 11.75 10.58 7.25
CA ALA A 136 11.77 10.59 8.71
C ALA A 136 11.62 9.16 9.27
N ALA A 137 10.65 8.40 8.76
CA ALA A 137 10.47 7.01 9.17
C ALA A 137 11.64 6.09 8.79
N TRP A 138 12.31 6.36 7.67
CA TRP A 138 13.53 5.66 7.26
C TRP A 138 14.69 5.91 8.23
N ASP A 139 14.84 7.16 8.70
CA ASP A 139 15.88 7.56 9.65
C ASP A 139 15.62 6.98 11.05
N GLU A 140 14.36 6.84 11.43
CA GLU A 140 13.93 6.22 12.69
C GLU A 140 13.93 4.69 12.66
N MET A 141 14.04 4.05 11.47
CA MET A 141 14.04 2.59 11.36
C MET A 141 15.32 2.00 11.98
N PRO A 142 15.20 1.15 13.02
CA PRO A 142 16.35 0.48 13.63
C PRO A 142 16.99 -0.47 12.62
N GLU A 143 18.32 -0.50 12.59
CA GLU A 143 19.09 -1.38 11.70
C GLU A 143 18.74 -2.86 11.94
N ASP A 144 18.67 -3.27 13.21
CA ASP A 144 18.33 -4.64 13.62
C ASP A 144 16.93 -5.10 13.17
N GLY A 145 16.00 -4.16 12.97
CA GLY A 145 14.63 -4.46 12.56
C GLY A 145 14.50 -4.81 11.07
N LEU A 146 15.53 -4.51 10.27
CA LEU A 146 15.54 -4.80 8.84
C LEU A 146 16.08 -6.20 8.54
N ASP A 147 16.90 -6.78 9.42
CA ASP A 147 17.49 -8.11 9.22
C ASP A 147 16.42 -9.21 9.13
N ASP A 148 15.36 -9.11 9.94
CA ASP A 148 14.22 -10.04 9.89
C ASP A 148 13.41 -9.94 8.58
N ILE A 149 13.47 -8.78 7.91
CA ILE A 149 12.66 -8.46 6.72
C ILE A 149 13.46 -8.69 5.44
N MET A 150 14.74 -8.34 5.47
CA MET A 150 15.68 -8.46 4.36
C MET A 150 16.36 -9.84 4.33
N GLY A 151 16.36 -10.58 5.44
CA GLY A 151 17.11 -11.83 5.57
C GLY A 151 18.61 -11.59 5.39
N SER A 152 19.31 -12.57 4.81
CA SER A 152 20.77 -12.57 4.65
C SER A 152 21.33 -11.55 3.63
N TRP A 153 20.53 -10.58 3.16
CA TRP A 153 20.93 -9.60 2.15
C TRP A 153 21.64 -8.39 2.77
N GLY A 154 22.89 -8.58 3.20
CA GLY A 154 23.95 -7.55 3.09
C GLY A 154 23.74 -6.17 3.71
N GLY A 155 22.79 -5.98 4.63
CA GLY A 155 22.54 -4.71 5.33
C GLY A 155 21.50 -3.79 4.68
N LYS A 156 21.08 -2.76 5.43
CA LYS A 156 20.08 -1.75 5.03
C LYS A 156 20.46 -1.10 3.67
N PRO A 157 19.56 -1.07 2.66
CA PRO A 157 19.87 -0.44 1.38
C PRO A 157 20.06 1.06 1.57
N ASP A 158 20.74 1.74 0.65
CA ASP A 158 20.86 3.19 0.70
C ASP A 158 19.49 3.89 0.50
N TRP A 159 19.28 5.02 1.18
CA TRP A 159 18.03 5.78 1.09
C TRP A 159 17.72 6.19 -0.35
N GLU A 160 18.70 6.63 -1.13
CA GLU A 160 18.42 7.10 -2.49
C GLU A 160 18.02 5.96 -3.42
N THR A 161 18.49 4.74 -3.14
CA THR A 161 18.00 3.53 -3.82
C THR A 161 16.53 3.29 -3.52
N VAL A 162 16.12 3.40 -2.24
CA VAL A 162 14.72 3.23 -1.84
C VAL A 162 13.84 4.36 -2.40
N ARG A 163 14.28 5.61 -2.25
CA ARG A 163 13.60 6.81 -2.75
C ARG A 163 13.36 6.75 -4.25
N SER A 164 14.34 6.29 -5.04
CA SER A 164 14.23 6.21 -6.50
C SER A 164 13.04 5.36 -6.98
N LYS A 165 12.56 4.44 -6.15
CA LYS A 165 11.40 3.58 -6.44
C LYS A 165 10.07 4.24 -6.07
N ILE A 166 10.06 5.28 -5.23
CA ILE A 166 8.84 5.81 -4.62
C ILE A 166 8.43 7.14 -5.25
N GLU A 167 7.15 7.27 -5.57
CA GLU A 167 6.55 8.50 -6.08
C GLU A 167 5.29 8.83 -5.27
N CYS A 168 5.30 9.95 -4.56
CA CYS A 168 4.11 10.48 -3.88
C CYS A 168 3.38 11.47 -4.78
N LYS A 169 2.06 11.33 -4.95
CA LYS A 169 1.23 12.20 -5.80
C LYS A 169 0.01 12.71 -5.06
N VAL A 170 -0.46 13.86 -5.53
CA VAL A 170 -1.75 14.42 -5.19
C VAL A 170 -2.59 14.41 -6.44
N GLU A 171 -3.75 13.76 -6.39
CA GLU A 171 -4.67 13.71 -7.54
C GLU A 171 -5.96 14.47 -7.24
N ARG A 172 -6.45 14.37 -6.01
CA ARG A 172 -7.69 15.03 -5.61
C ARG A 172 -7.40 16.32 -4.85
N GLN A 173 -7.85 17.44 -5.39
CA GLN A 173 -7.88 18.69 -4.64
C GLN A 173 -8.93 18.61 -3.52
N ARG A 174 -8.59 19.16 -2.36
CA ARG A 174 -9.54 19.30 -1.25
C ARG A 174 -10.05 20.72 -1.20
N PHE A 175 -11.37 20.86 -1.12
CA PHE A 175 -12.00 22.15 -0.84
C PHE A 175 -11.78 22.60 0.62
N SER A 176 -11.48 21.67 1.54
CA SER A 176 -11.27 21.93 2.97
C SER A 176 -10.22 21.00 3.58
N GLY A 177 -9.46 21.49 4.56
CA GLY A 177 -8.47 20.69 5.31
C GLY A 177 -6.99 21.03 5.11
N GLY A 178 -6.65 22.17 4.50
CA GLY A 178 -5.31 22.76 4.51
C GLY A 178 -4.21 22.04 3.73
N ASP A 179 -4.42 20.79 3.31
CA ASP A 179 -3.48 20.03 2.48
C ASP A 179 -3.83 20.18 0.98
N HIS A 180 -3.35 21.27 0.39
CA HIS A 180 -3.56 21.62 -1.02
C HIS A 180 -2.61 20.92 -2.00
N GLY A 181 -1.60 20.21 -1.49
CA GLY A 181 -0.61 19.50 -2.30
C GLY A 181 0.56 20.37 -2.77
N ASP A 182 0.53 21.67 -2.50
CA ASP A 182 1.51 22.66 -2.99
C ASP A 182 2.94 22.41 -2.47
N ASP A 183 3.11 21.72 -1.33
CA ASP A 183 4.43 21.44 -0.73
C ASP A 183 5.07 20.12 -1.24
N MET A 184 4.50 19.46 -2.25
CA MET A 184 5.04 18.16 -2.75
C MET A 184 6.21 18.33 -3.72
N ASP A 185 6.40 19.53 -4.29
CA ASP A 185 7.38 19.81 -5.35
C ASP A 185 8.72 20.38 -4.83
N ASP A 186 8.86 20.62 -3.52
CA ASP A 186 10.00 21.39 -2.96
C ASP A 186 11.29 20.58 -2.69
N PHE A 187 11.36 19.31 -3.10
CA PHE A 187 12.57 18.49 -2.92
C PHE A 187 12.89 17.68 -4.19
N VAL A 188 13.17 18.40 -5.29
CA VAL A 188 13.91 17.85 -6.44
C VAL A 188 15.40 17.87 -6.14
#